data_AF-A0A9W6CC95-F1
#
_entry.id   AF-A0A9W6CC95-F1
#
_cell.length_a   1.000
_cell.length_b   1.000
_cell.length_c   1.000
_cell.angle_alpha   90.00
_cell.angle_beta   90.00
_cell.angle_gamma   90.00
#
_symmetry.space_group_name_H-M   'P 1'
#
loop_
_entity.id
_entity.type
_entity.pdbx_description
1 polymer ?
#
loop_
_entity_poly.entity_id
_entity_poly.type
_entity_poly.pdbx_seq_one_letter_code
_entity_poly.pdbx_strand_id
1 'polypeptide(L)'
;MRYEDFTAYLNSIRPGSDATAARWLEWAKELEGMDSSGYELPKGAYKTAENFLQEFSRQLQKIQERHGDEIAGQIISLADIPVCPFPWEMRLAAEHLANGGNLSDIEQMEREGTLEDGQYPNDIPENDRDVNSEDIQFQM
;
A
#
# COMPACT_ATOMS: atom_id res chain seq x y z
N MET A 1 6.82 -9.37 3.78
CA MET A 1 7.00 -9.33 5.25
C MET A 1 5.98 -10.29 5.85
N ARG A 2 6.38 -11.15 6.79
CA ARG A 2 5.42 -12.02 7.49
C ARG A 2 4.58 -11.20 8.46
N TYR A 3 3.39 -11.68 8.78
CA TYR A 3 2.45 -10.96 9.64
C TYR A 3 3.00 -10.68 11.06
N GLU A 4 3.74 -11.62 11.64
CA GLU A 4 4.32 -11.47 12.97
C GLU A 4 5.40 -10.38 12.99
N ASP A 5 6.21 -10.33 11.93
CA ASP A 5 7.26 -9.32 11.77
C ASP A 5 6.63 -7.93 11.56
N PHE A 6 5.53 -7.86 10.80
CA PHE A 6 4.76 -6.62 10.61
C PHE A 6 4.12 -6.14 11.91
N THR A 7 3.51 -7.05 12.68
CA THR A 7 2.91 -6.73 13.98
C THR A 7 3.94 -6.22 14.97
N ALA A 8 5.12 -6.86 15.02
CA ALA A 8 6.24 -6.41 15.84
C ALA A 8 6.73 -5.01 15.42
N TYR A 9 6.82 -4.74 14.13
CA TYR A 9 7.18 -3.43 13.59
C TYR A 9 6.15 -2.35 13.97
N LEU A 10 4.85 -2.60 13.80
CA LEU A 10 3.83 -1.64 14.22
C LEU A 10 3.92 -1.34 15.72
N ASN A 11 4.15 -2.38 16.53
CA ASN A 11 4.30 -2.24 17.98
C ASN A 11 5.56 -1.49 18.40
N SER A 12 6.61 -1.42 17.57
CA SER A 12 7.78 -0.58 17.88
C SER A 12 7.53 0.91 17.64
N ILE A 13 6.50 1.26 16.86
CA ILE A 13 6.09 2.65 16.58
C ILE A 13 4.97 3.07 17.53
N ARG A 14 3.93 2.23 17.60
CA ARG A 14 2.73 2.45 18.39
C ARG A 14 2.43 1.17 19.20
N PRO A 15 2.85 1.11 20.47
CA PRO A 15 2.61 -0.06 21.32
C PRO A 15 1.12 -0.41 21.46
N GLY A 16 0.81 -1.70 21.52
CA GLY A 16 -0.56 -2.22 21.63
C GLY A 16 -1.33 -2.26 20.31
N SER A 17 -0.63 -2.32 19.18
CA SER A 17 -1.22 -2.28 17.84
C SER A 17 -1.63 -3.65 17.28
N ASP A 18 -1.71 -4.71 18.09
CA ASP A 18 -2.04 -6.08 17.63
C ASP A 18 -3.39 -6.16 16.88
N ALA A 19 -4.43 -5.53 17.43
CA ALA A 19 -5.74 -5.48 16.76
C ALA A 19 -5.71 -4.61 15.50
N THR A 20 -4.94 -3.52 15.53
CA THR A 20 -4.74 -2.64 14.37
C THR A 20 -3.96 -3.36 13.27
N ALA A 21 -2.95 -4.17 13.61
CA ALA A 21 -2.16 -4.98 12.68
C ALA A 21 -3.04 -6.02 11.97
N ALA A 22 -3.99 -6.62 12.68
CA ALA A 22 -4.94 -7.57 12.09
C ALA A 22 -5.78 -6.90 10.99
N ARG A 23 -6.20 -5.65 11.17
CA ARG A 23 -6.96 -4.89 10.16
C ARG A 23 -6.10 -4.50 8.95
N TRP A 24 -4.85 -4.13 9.17
CA TRP A 24 -3.89 -3.94 8.08
C TRP A 24 -3.66 -5.24 7.28
N LEU A 25 -3.66 -6.40 7.94
CA LEU A 25 -3.58 -7.70 7.26
C LEU A 25 -4.86 -8.01 6.47
N GLU A 26 -6.04 -7.71 7.01
CA GLU A 26 -7.31 -7.84 6.29
C GLU A 26 -7.29 -7.00 5.01
N TRP A 27 -6.86 -5.74 5.12
CA TRP A 27 -6.69 -4.87 3.96
C TRP A 27 -5.68 -5.43 2.95
N ALA A 28 -4.51 -5.90 3.41
CA ALA A 28 -3.52 -6.52 2.53
C ALA A 28 -4.07 -7.74 1.75
N LYS A 29 -5.01 -8.50 2.32
CA LYS A 29 -5.68 -9.62 1.65
C LYS A 29 -6.70 -9.13 0.62
N GLU A 30 -7.41 -8.04 0.90
CA GLU A 30 -8.29 -7.41 -0.08
C GLU A 30 -7.49 -6.90 -1.29
N LEU A 31 -6.34 -6.26 -1.04
CA LEU A 31 -5.41 -5.83 -2.09
C LEU A 31 -4.88 -7.00 -2.92
N GLU A 32 -4.51 -8.12 -2.30
CA GLU A 32 -4.16 -9.35 -3.02
C GLU A 32 -5.32 -9.85 -3.89
N GLY A 33 -6.55 -9.81 -3.38
CA GLY A 33 -7.75 -10.15 -4.13
C GLY A 33 -7.95 -9.25 -5.35
N MET A 34 -7.71 -7.94 -5.22
CA MET A 34 -7.78 -7.00 -6.34
C MET A 34 -6.67 -7.24 -7.37
N ASP A 35 -5.42 -7.34 -6.91
CA ASP A 35 -4.24 -7.48 -7.78
C ASP A 35 -4.23 -8.83 -8.53
N SER A 36 -4.78 -9.88 -7.92
CA SER A 36 -4.93 -11.20 -8.53
C SER A 36 -6.15 -11.34 -9.46
N SER A 37 -6.95 -10.28 -9.64
CA SER A 37 -8.26 -10.33 -10.32
C SER A 37 -9.16 -11.42 -9.72
N GLY A 38 -9.27 -11.47 -8.40
CA GLY A 38 -10.03 -12.50 -7.69
C GLY A 38 -9.41 -13.90 -7.82
N TYR A 39 -8.09 -13.99 -7.87
CA TYR A 39 -7.30 -15.22 -8.10
C TYR A 39 -7.49 -15.88 -9.47
N GLU A 40 -7.95 -15.13 -10.46
CA GLU A 40 -7.97 -15.58 -11.86
C GLU A 40 -6.57 -15.57 -12.49
N LEU A 41 -5.69 -14.67 -12.03
CA LEU A 41 -4.30 -14.61 -12.48
C LEU A 41 -3.46 -15.76 -11.90
N PRO A 42 -2.45 -16.26 -12.65
CA PRO A 42 -1.58 -17.32 -12.16
C PRO A 42 -0.75 -16.86 -10.96
N LYS A 43 -0.47 -17.79 -10.04
CA LYS A 43 0.40 -17.52 -8.89
C LYS A 43 1.75 -16.98 -9.34
N GLY A 44 2.15 -15.86 -8.75
CA GLY A 44 3.39 -15.14 -9.10
C GLY A 44 3.21 -14.03 -10.14
N ALA A 45 2.02 -13.89 -10.73
CA ALA A 45 1.66 -12.73 -11.56
C ALA A 45 1.01 -11.58 -10.76
N TYR A 46 0.82 -11.77 -9.46
CA TYR A 46 0.20 -10.81 -8.55
C TYR A 46 0.98 -10.74 -7.22
N LYS A 47 0.86 -9.61 -6.52
CA LYS A 47 1.40 -9.37 -5.18
C LYS A 47 0.54 -10.06 -4.12
N THR A 48 1.20 -10.79 -3.23
CA THR A 48 0.52 -11.41 -2.09
C THR A 48 0.26 -10.41 -0.96
N ALA A 49 -0.59 -10.75 0.00
CA ALA A 49 -0.77 -9.97 1.21
C ALA A 49 0.57 -9.69 1.94
N GLU A 50 1.51 -10.64 1.95
CA GLU A 50 2.85 -10.42 2.52
C GLU A 50 3.68 -9.41 1.72
N ASN A 51 3.48 -9.31 0.40
CA ASN A 51 4.08 -8.26 -0.42
C ASN A 51 3.47 -6.89 -0.07
N PHE A 52 2.17 -6.79 0.10
CA PHE A 52 1.52 -5.54 0.54
C PHE A 52 1.93 -5.13 1.96
N LEU A 53 2.01 -6.07 2.92
CA LEU A 53 2.57 -5.79 4.26
C LEU A 53 4.01 -5.25 4.18
N GLN A 54 4.81 -5.77 3.23
CA GLN A 54 6.15 -5.23 2.98
C GLN A 54 6.10 -3.80 2.45
N GLU A 55 5.16 -3.46 1.57
CA GLU A 55 4.99 -2.10 1.04
C GLU A 55 4.52 -1.13 2.11
N PHE A 56 3.51 -1.50 2.92
CA PHE A 56 3.08 -0.70 4.06
C PHE A 56 4.24 -0.41 5.02
N SER A 57 5.04 -1.43 5.35
CA SER A 57 6.20 -1.23 6.23
C SER A 57 7.23 -0.26 5.65
N ARG A 58 7.49 -0.32 4.33
CA ARG A 58 8.40 0.62 3.65
C ARG A 58 7.86 2.06 3.67
N GLN A 59 6.55 2.24 3.51
CA GLN A 59 5.94 3.56 3.53
C GLN A 59 5.92 4.14 4.95
N LEU A 60 5.58 3.33 5.95
CA LEU A 60 5.69 3.72 7.36
C LEU A 60 7.12 4.12 7.72
N GLN A 61 8.13 3.38 7.25
CA GLN A 61 9.52 3.73 7.49
C GLN A 61 9.87 5.10 6.90
N LYS A 62 9.47 5.38 5.65
CA LYS A 62 9.66 6.70 5.02
C LYS A 62 8.96 7.81 5.81
N ILE A 63 7.76 7.54 6.32
CA ILE A 63 7.00 8.48 7.15
C ILE A 63 7.70 8.73 8.48
N GLN A 64 8.20 7.69 9.16
CA GLN A 64 9.00 7.84 10.38
C GLN A 64 10.25 8.69 10.12
N GLU A 65 10.99 8.41 9.06
CA GLU A 65 12.21 9.14 8.69
C GLU A 65 11.93 10.62 8.42
N ARG A 66 10.78 10.95 7.84
CA ARG A 66 10.42 12.33 7.44
C ARG A 66 9.65 13.11 8.50
N HIS A 67 8.77 12.45 9.24
CA HIS A 67 7.76 13.07 10.10
C HIS A 67 7.77 12.56 11.55
N GLY A 68 8.56 11.53 11.85
CA GLY A 68 8.68 10.95 13.18
C GLY A 68 7.60 9.92 13.53
N ASP A 69 7.80 9.26 14.67
CA ASP A 69 6.96 8.16 15.15
C ASP A 69 5.54 8.59 15.48
N GLU A 70 5.32 9.86 15.87
CA GLU A 70 3.99 10.39 16.16
C GLU A 70 3.09 10.32 14.91
N ILE A 71 3.56 10.87 13.78
CA ILE A 71 2.80 10.86 12.52
C ILE A 71 2.67 9.44 11.97
N ALA A 72 3.74 8.63 12.05
CA ALA A 72 3.67 7.22 11.64
C ALA A 72 2.64 6.44 12.48
N GLY A 73 2.59 6.68 13.79
CA GLY A 73 1.62 6.09 14.72
C GLY A 73 0.18 6.50 14.41
N GLN A 74 -0.04 7.74 13.98
CA GLN A 74 -1.34 8.20 13.52
C GLN A 74 -1.78 7.49 12.23
N ILE A 75 -0.88 7.32 11.26
CA ILE A 75 -1.16 6.54 10.05
C ILE A 75 -1.52 5.10 10.40
N ILE A 76 -0.80 4.47 11.33
CA ILE A 76 -1.13 3.12 11.82
C ILE A 76 -2.56 3.08 12.37
N SER A 77 -2.96 4.11 13.15
CA SER A 77 -4.27 4.17 13.79
C SER A 77 -5.44 4.41 12.83
N LEU A 78 -5.21 4.77 11.57
CA LEU A 78 -6.29 4.91 10.59
C LEU A 78 -7.07 3.59 10.42
N ALA A 79 -6.38 2.45 10.54
CA ALA A 79 -7.04 1.14 10.52
C ALA A 79 -8.00 0.92 11.71
N ASP A 80 -7.91 1.72 12.79
CA ASP A 80 -8.89 1.68 13.88
C ASP A 80 -10.19 2.42 13.54
N ILE A 81 -10.18 3.30 12.54
CA ILE A 81 -11.32 4.09 12.07
C ILE A 81 -11.68 3.76 10.61
N PRO A 82 -12.07 2.49 10.36
CA PRO A 82 -11.99 1.75 9.08
C PRO A 82 -11.47 2.51 7.84
N VAL A 83 -10.29 3.14 7.96
CA VAL A 83 -9.63 3.87 6.89
C VAL A 83 -8.26 3.23 6.73
N CYS A 84 -8.06 2.51 5.64
CA CYS A 84 -6.78 1.88 5.33
C CYS A 84 -6.33 2.41 3.96
N PRO A 85 -5.49 3.45 3.91
CA PRO A 85 -4.99 3.97 2.64
C PRO A 85 -4.21 2.89 1.89
N PHE A 86 -4.22 2.97 0.56
CA PHE A 86 -3.28 2.25 -0.29
C PHE A 86 -1.83 2.69 0.01
N PRO A 87 -0.82 1.85 -0.29
CA PRO A 87 0.57 2.21 -0.02
C PRO A 87 1.03 3.56 -0.61
N TRP A 88 0.51 3.96 -1.78
CA TRP A 88 0.87 5.24 -2.41
C TRP A 88 0.17 6.45 -1.75
N GLU A 89 -1.02 6.27 -1.19
CA GLU A 89 -1.81 7.33 -0.51
C GLU A 89 -1.26 7.70 0.87
N MET A 90 -0.60 6.74 1.54
CA MET A 90 -0.04 6.92 2.88
C MET A 90 0.86 8.16 2.99
N ARG A 91 1.58 8.52 1.92
CA ARG A 91 2.42 9.72 1.89
C ARG A 91 1.60 11.00 2.05
N LEU A 92 0.55 11.17 1.25
CA LEU A 92 -0.29 12.37 1.31
C LEU A 92 -1.10 12.42 2.62
N ALA A 93 -1.54 11.27 3.12
CA ALA A 93 -2.19 11.20 4.43
C ALA A 93 -1.24 11.66 5.54
N ALA A 94 0.02 11.23 5.50
CA ALA A 94 1.03 11.65 6.48
C ALA A 94 1.37 13.14 6.36
N GLU A 95 1.44 13.68 5.14
CA GLU A 95 1.66 15.11 4.91
C GLU A 95 0.50 15.96 5.45
N HIS A 96 -0.74 15.51 5.28
CA HIS A 96 -1.92 16.18 5.87
C HIS A 96 -1.83 16.23 7.40
N LEU A 97 -1.57 15.09 8.04
CA LEU A 97 -1.42 14.99 9.50
C LEU A 97 -0.25 15.84 10.01
N ALA A 98 0.89 15.80 9.33
CA ALA A 98 2.07 16.61 9.69
C ALA A 98 1.82 18.13 9.60
N ASN A 99 0.85 18.56 8.78
CA ASN A 99 0.44 19.95 8.65
C ASN A 99 -0.66 20.37 9.65
N GLY A 100 -0.98 19.52 10.63
CA GLY A 100 -2.00 19.77 11.64
C GLY A 100 -3.42 19.34 11.24
N GLY A 101 -3.54 18.60 10.14
CA GLY A 101 -4.77 17.91 9.77
C GLY A 101 -5.14 16.80 10.77
N ASN A 102 -6.38 16.33 10.72
CA ASN A 102 -6.88 15.30 11.64
C ASN A 102 -7.22 13.99 10.91
N LEU A 103 -7.39 12.90 11.67
CA LEU A 103 -7.69 11.58 11.13
C LEU A 103 -9.04 11.50 10.40
N SER A 104 -10.06 12.25 10.85
CA SER A 104 -11.38 12.24 10.19
C SER A 104 -11.37 12.90 8.81
N ASP A 105 -10.47 13.85 8.58
CA ASP A 105 -10.29 14.45 7.25
C ASP A 105 -9.80 13.38 6.26
N ILE A 106 -8.94 12.46 6.68
CA ILE A 106 -8.38 11.41 5.82
C ILE A 106 -9.48 10.51 5.24
N GLU A 107 -10.50 10.15 6.03
CA GLU A 107 -11.66 9.38 5.53
C GLU A 107 -12.37 10.11 4.37
N GLN A 108 -12.53 11.43 4.50
CA GLN A 108 -13.12 12.24 3.44
C GLN A 108 -12.18 12.31 2.24
N MET A 109 -10.88 12.48 2.47
CA MET A 109 -9.88 12.59 1.41
C MET A 109 -9.78 11.30 0.57
N GLU A 110 -9.84 10.13 1.19
CA GLU A 110 -9.98 8.81 0.54
C GLU A 110 -11.21 8.77 -0.37
N ARG A 111 -12.38 9.14 0.16
CA ARG A 111 -13.66 9.13 -0.58
C ARG A 111 -13.65 10.08 -1.77
N GLU A 112 -12.96 11.20 -1.65
CA GLU A 112 -12.84 12.23 -2.69
C GLU A 112 -11.69 11.94 -3.68
N GLY A 113 -10.87 10.91 -3.44
CA GLY A 113 -9.71 10.59 -4.28
C GLY A 113 -8.58 11.62 -4.20
N THR A 114 -8.53 12.44 -3.13
CA THR A 114 -7.54 13.52 -2.99
C THR A 114 -6.21 13.06 -2.40
N LEU A 115 -6.13 11.80 -1.98
CA LEU A 115 -4.89 11.12 -1.59
C LEU A 115 -4.17 10.46 -2.78
N GLU A 116 -4.77 10.50 -3.98
CA GLU A 116 -4.13 10.05 -5.21
C GLU A 116 -3.20 11.15 -5.72
N ASP A 117 -1.88 10.97 -5.61
CA ASP A 117 -0.90 11.98 -6.07
C ASP A 117 -0.58 11.91 -7.58
N GLY A 118 -1.33 11.10 -8.33
CA GLY A 118 -1.11 10.84 -9.75
C GLY A 118 0.16 10.05 -10.07
N GLN A 119 0.96 9.67 -9.06
CA GLN A 119 2.10 8.76 -9.20
C GLN A 119 1.66 7.36 -8.78
N TYR A 120 1.03 6.64 -9.72
CA TYR A 120 1.01 5.18 -9.62
C TYR A 120 2.47 4.71 -9.46
N PRO A 121 2.76 3.75 -8.56
CA PRO A 121 4.11 3.22 -8.46
C PRO A 121 4.52 2.64 -9.82
N ASN A 122 5.52 3.25 -10.45
CA ASN A 122 6.11 2.84 -11.73
C ASN A 122 6.82 1.46 -11.69
N ASP A 123 6.43 0.58 -10.76
CA ASP A 123 7.03 -0.74 -10.53
C ASP A 123 6.17 -1.88 -11.10
N ILE A 124 5.17 -1.61 -11.94
CA ILE A 124 4.71 -2.65 -12.88
C ILE A 124 5.81 -2.70 -13.95
N PRO A 125 6.63 -3.77 -14.04
CA PRO A 125 7.47 -3.93 -15.21
C PRO A 125 6.53 -4.00 -16.41
N GLU A 126 6.52 -2.97 -17.25
CA GLU A 126 5.97 -3.07 -18.58
C GLU A 126 6.60 -4.33 -19.19
N ASN A 127 5.76 -5.33 -19.46
CA ASN A 127 6.18 -6.47 -20.23
C ASN A 127 6.33 -6.01 -21.68
N ASP A 128 7.36 -5.19 -21.93
CA ASP A 128 7.92 -4.89 -23.24
C ASP A 128 8.66 -6.14 -23.72
N ARG A 129 7.87 -7.12 -24.10
CA ARG A 129 8.23 -8.00 -25.20
C ARG A 129 7.23 -7.74 -26.30
N ASP A 130 7.54 -6.69 -27.04
CA ASP A 130 7.32 -6.56 -28.47
C ASP A 130 7.08 -7.93 -29.10
N VAL A 131 5.81 -8.18 -29.44
CA VAL A 131 5.50 -9.04 -30.56
C VAL A 131 6.01 -8.29 -31.78
N ASN A 132 7.28 -8.54 -32.12
CA ASN A 132 7.88 -8.08 -33.37
C ASN A 132 7.02 -8.59 -34.52
N SER A 133 6.15 -7.70 -34.97
CA SER A 133 5.24 -7.85 -36.08
C SER A 133 6.02 -7.53 -37.34
N GLU A 134 7.12 -8.23 -37.61
CA GLU A 134 7.93 -8.05 -38.83
C GLU A 134 8.81 -9.28 -39.06
N ASP A 135 8.19 -10.36 -39.54
CA ASP A 135 8.83 -11.34 -40.42
C ASP A 135 7.74 -12.15 -41.16
N ILE A 136 6.92 -11.45 -41.94
CA ILE A 136 6.27 -12.06 -43.11
C ILE A 136 7.17 -11.74 -44.30
N GLN A 137 8.26 -12.51 -44.44
CA GLN A 137 8.91 -12.62 -45.73
C GLN A 137 8.11 -13.58 -46.60
N PHE A 138 7.33 -12.99 -47.51
CA PHE A 138 6.97 -13.61 -48.77
C PHE A 138 8.26 -14.01 -49.51
N GLN A 139 8.47 -15.31 -49.72
CA GLN A 139 9.11 -15.79 -50.94
C GLN A 139 8.29 -16.96 -51.51
N MET A 140 8.03 -16.84 -52.81
CA MET A 140 7.29 -17.73 -53.70
C MET A 140 7.85 -19.15 -53.72
#